data_AF-A0A923UTL8-F1
#
_entry.id   AF-A0A923UTL8-F1
#
_cell.length_a   1.000
_cell.length_b   1.000
_cell.length_c   1.000
_cell.angle_alpha   90.00
_cell.angle_beta   90.00
_cell.angle_gamma   90.00
#
_symmetry.space_group_name_H-M   'P 1'
#
loop_
_entity.id
_entity.type
_entity.pdbx_description
1 polymer ?
#
loop_
_entity_poly.entity_id
_entity_poly.type
_entity_poly.pdbx_seq_one_letter_code
_entity_poly.pdbx_strand_id
1 'polypeptide(L)'
;MKKIIFLLIVATTILISCKKKTENIIIDNNNAPNDTTVNTVLIDNYINKAYISLLGRKPSATEQGIYSMQLVNAKASIAVRTTFIQQLQTTAEYKQRLYSIARTQLLNNFDTTDIEGLRKSDSIQLQDTTKRAIWFAIQESYDNLVNLQRIPTQLANSTLNMQEMHRRCCFNVFYDGINMGTQNFVTSVFDHFMFRYPSNDELKNGIEMVDGQSRSLLFKGGKSKKDFLTIVMASNNYFEGQVRDLIKRYLYRNATTVELSTLTQQYLTSNNYQQLQLTILISNEYVGIK
;
A
#
# COMPACT_ATOMS: atom_id res chain seq x y z
N MET A 1 5.47 72.76 63.56
CA MET A 1 5.21 71.37 64.05
C MET A 1 3.94 70.75 63.46
N LYS A 2 2.79 71.43 63.42
CA LYS A 2 1.53 70.88 62.84
C LYS A 2 1.62 70.45 61.35
N LYS A 3 2.40 71.15 60.52
CA LYS A 3 2.58 70.79 59.09
C LYS A 3 3.46 69.54 58.87
N ILE A 4 4.36 69.23 59.80
CA ILE A 4 5.24 68.04 59.72
C ILE A 4 4.46 66.79 60.16
N ILE A 5 3.59 66.92 61.16
CA ILE A 5 2.71 65.83 61.62
C ILE A 5 1.70 65.45 60.52
N PHE A 6 1.16 66.43 59.79
CA PHE A 6 0.26 66.16 58.68
C PHE A 6 0.96 65.43 57.52
N LEU A 7 2.21 65.78 57.22
CA LEU A 7 3.00 65.11 56.17
C LEU A 7 3.36 63.67 56.57
N LEU A 8 3.60 63.41 57.87
CA LEU A 8 3.90 62.07 58.39
C LEU A 8 2.68 61.14 58.38
N ILE A 9 1.47 61.68 58.57
CA ILE A 9 0.20 60.94 58.55
C ILE A 9 -0.22 60.60 57.11
N VAL A 10 0.03 61.48 56.15
CA VAL A 10 -0.23 61.22 54.71
C VAL A 10 0.80 60.23 54.13
N ALA A 11 2.04 60.24 54.62
CA ALA A 11 3.04 59.26 54.20
C ALA A 11 2.76 57.84 54.71
N THR A 12 2.10 57.67 55.87
CA THR A 12 1.77 56.35 56.42
C THR A 12 0.52 55.73 55.77
N THR A 13 -0.39 56.51 55.18
CA THR A 13 -1.59 55.96 54.51
C THR A 13 -1.33 55.43 53.10
N ILE A 14 -0.25 55.83 52.44
CA ILE A 14 0.13 55.33 51.10
C ILE A 14 0.73 53.92 51.17
N LEU A 15 1.23 53.48 52.33
CA LEU A 15 1.85 52.16 52.50
C LEU A 15 0.85 51.02 52.79
N ILE A 16 -0.45 51.32 52.90
CA ILE A 16 -1.52 50.31 53.15
C ILE A 16 -2.32 50.02 51.87
N SER A 17 -1.66 50.09 50.70
CA SER A 17 -2.26 49.56 49.47
C SER A 17 -2.44 48.05 49.65
N CYS A 18 -3.71 47.62 49.76
CA CYS A 18 -4.11 46.23 49.75
C CYS A 18 -3.48 45.53 48.53
N LYS A 19 -2.44 44.73 48.76
CA LYS A 19 -2.06 43.69 47.81
C LYS A 19 -3.25 42.76 47.70
N LYS A 20 -4.02 42.87 46.61
CA LYS A 20 -4.97 41.85 46.21
C LYS A 20 -4.14 40.59 46.04
N LYS A 21 -4.14 39.71 47.05
CA LYS A 21 -3.54 38.39 46.93
C LYS A 21 -4.32 37.71 45.82
N THR A 22 -3.78 37.74 44.60
CA THR A 22 -4.06 36.73 43.62
C THR A 22 -3.45 35.46 44.18
N GLU A 23 -4.17 34.83 45.11
CA GLU A 23 -3.97 33.42 45.39
C GLU A 23 -4.28 32.75 44.06
N ASN A 24 -3.23 32.44 43.30
CA ASN A 24 -3.32 31.40 42.30
C ASN A 24 -3.65 30.15 43.10
N ILE A 25 -4.95 29.86 43.23
CA ILE A 25 -5.44 28.60 43.73
C ILE A 25 -5.01 27.58 42.68
N ILE A 26 -3.79 27.07 42.84
CA ILE A 26 -3.31 25.93 42.10
C ILE A 26 -4.03 24.74 42.73
N ILE A 27 -5.06 24.25 42.05
CA ILE A 27 -5.71 23.00 42.42
C ILE A 27 -4.74 21.89 42.00
N ASP A 28 -3.90 21.45 42.93
CA ASP A 28 -3.12 20.24 42.76
C ASP A 28 -4.09 19.06 42.51
N ASN A 29 -3.83 18.27 41.46
CA ASN A 29 -4.74 17.27 40.87
C ASN A 29 -5.91 17.78 40.00
N ASN A 30 -5.85 18.98 39.43
CA ASN A 30 -6.68 19.29 38.26
C ASN A 30 -6.16 18.55 37.01
N ASN A 31 -6.47 17.25 36.92
CA ASN A 31 -6.35 16.53 35.66
C ASN A 31 -7.44 17.05 34.74
N ALA A 32 -7.04 17.79 33.71
CA ALA A 32 -7.97 18.19 32.65
C ALA A 32 -8.77 16.96 32.20
N PRO A 33 -10.09 17.07 32.00
CA PRO A 33 -10.87 15.97 31.45
C PRO A 33 -10.20 15.48 30.17
N ASN A 34 -10.08 14.17 29.98
CA ASN A 34 -9.50 13.61 28.75
C ASN A 34 -10.24 14.22 27.55
N ASP A 35 -9.54 15.07 26.79
CA ASP A 35 -10.09 15.68 25.59
C ASP A 35 -10.21 14.59 24.52
N THR A 36 -11.40 14.01 24.43
CA THR A 36 -11.72 12.96 23.45
C THR A 36 -12.03 13.52 22.06
N THR A 37 -11.83 14.82 21.83
CA THR A 37 -12.15 15.48 20.57
C THR A 37 -11.03 15.20 19.57
N VAL A 38 -11.30 14.31 18.62
CA VAL A 38 -10.39 14.12 17.49
C VAL A 38 -10.42 15.39 16.63
N ASN A 39 -9.25 15.98 16.37
CA ASN A 39 -9.14 17.17 15.54
C ASN A 39 -9.78 16.90 14.16
N THR A 40 -10.74 17.72 13.76
CA THR A 40 -11.46 17.57 12.47
C THR A 40 -10.51 17.63 11.28
N VAL A 41 -9.45 18.43 11.36
CA VAL A 41 -8.39 18.50 10.35
C VAL A 41 -7.66 17.17 10.21
N LEU A 42 -7.45 16.45 11.31
CA LEU A 42 -6.80 15.13 11.30
C LEU A 42 -7.70 14.10 10.61
N ILE A 43 -9.01 14.12 10.88
CA ILE A 43 -9.99 13.26 10.19
C ILE A 43 -10.03 13.60 8.70
N ASP A 44 -10.06 14.87 8.34
CA ASP A 44 -10.09 15.29 6.94
C ASP A 44 -8.83 14.85 6.19
N ASN A 45 -7.66 14.96 6.82
CA ASN A 45 -6.40 14.46 6.27
C ASN A 45 -6.41 12.94 6.11
N TYR A 46 -6.95 12.21 7.09
CA TYR A 46 -7.08 10.75 7.01
C TYR A 46 -7.96 10.32 5.83
N ILE A 47 -9.14 10.95 5.65
CA ILE A 47 -10.05 10.65 4.53
C ILE A 47 -9.34 10.93 3.20
N ASN A 48 -8.73 12.12 3.06
CA ASN A 48 -8.00 12.49 1.85
C ASN A 48 -6.87 11.49 1.54
N LYS A 49 -6.07 11.13 2.55
CA LYS A 49 -4.96 10.17 2.40
C LYS A 49 -5.48 8.79 1.98
N ALA A 50 -6.56 8.30 2.60
CA ALA A 50 -7.19 7.03 2.24
C ALA A 50 -7.72 7.03 0.80
N TYR A 51 -8.43 8.09 0.39
CA TYR A 51 -8.95 8.25 -0.96
C TYR A 51 -7.83 8.29 -2.02
N ILE A 52 -6.78 9.07 -1.80
CA ILE A 52 -5.64 9.14 -2.73
C ILE A 52 -4.92 7.79 -2.80
N SER A 53 -4.71 7.15 -1.65
CA SER A 53 -4.00 5.88 -1.54
C SER A 53 -4.75 4.72 -2.21
N LEU A 54 -6.07 4.64 -1.98
CA LEU A 54 -6.90 3.52 -2.41
C LEU A 54 -7.56 3.73 -3.77
N LEU A 55 -7.96 4.96 -4.11
CA LEU A 55 -8.72 5.26 -5.33
C LEU A 55 -7.93 6.12 -6.32
N GLY A 56 -6.82 6.74 -5.91
CA GLY A 56 -6.00 7.59 -6.78
C GLY A 56 -6.60 8.97 -7.05
N ARG A 57 -7.63 9.39 -6.31
CA ARG A 57 -8.27 10.71 -6.41
C ARG A 57 -8.57 11.28 -5.03
N LYS A 58 -8.87 12.57 -4.95
CA LYS A 58 -9.46 13.18 -3.75
C LYS A 58 -10.96 12.81 -3.64
N PRO A 59 -11.52 12.79 -2.43
CA PRO A 59 -12.96 12.71 -2.24
C PRO A 59 -13.64 13.96 -2.82
N SER A 60 -14.85 13.80 -3.32
CA SER A 60 -15.75 14.92 -3.61
C SER A 60 -16.19 15.61 -2.32
N ALA A 61 -16.71 16.84 -2.42
CA ALA A 61 -17.20 17.58 -1.25
C ALA A 61 -18.30 16.80 -0.49
N THR A 62 -19.16 16.09 -1.22
CA THR A 62 -20.21 15.24 -0.63
C THR A 62 -19.63 14.03 0.09
N GLU A 63 -18.70 13.29 -0.55
CA GLU A 63 -18.03 12.15 0.08
C GLU A 63 -17.28 12.58 1.34
N GLN A 64 -16.53 13.69 1.27
CA GLN A 64 -15.81 14.25 2.41
C GLN A 64 -16.77 14.57 3.57
N GLY A 65 -17.85 15.31 3.31
CA GLY A 65 -18.80 15.70 4.34
C GLY A 65 -19.46 14.50 5.05
N ILE A 66 -19.82 13.47 4.29
CA ILE A 66 -20.42 12.23 4.83
C ILE A 66 -19.42 11.51 5.75
N TYR A 67 -18.21 11.25 5.26
CA TYR A 67 -17.22 10.49 6.04
C TYR A 67 -16.65 11.27 7.22
N SER A 68 -16.45 12.58 7.09
CA SER A 68 -16.02 13.43 8.21
C SER A 68 -17.04 13.41 9.33
N MET A 69 -18.33 13.53 9.02
CA MET A 69 -19.39 13.45 10.03
C MET A 69 -19.43 12.07 10.72
N GLN A 70 -19.33 10.98 9.95
CA GLN A 70 -19.31 9.62 10.51
C GLN A 70 -18.12 9.39 11.43
N LEU A 71 -16.92 9.78 10.98
CA LEU A 71 -15.68 9.59 11.74
C LEU A 71 -15.63 10.49 12.98
N VAL A 72 -16.09 11.74 12.90
CA VAL A 72 -16.16 12.64 14.07
C VAL A 72 -17.12 12.10 15.11
N ASN A 73 -18.35 11.74 14.72
CA ASN A 73 -19.38 11.26 15.65
C ASN A 73 -18.95 9.97 16.38
N ALA A 74 -18.24 9.09 15.68
CA ALA A 74 -17.72 7.85 16.25
C ALA A 74 -16.29 7.98 16.81
N LYS A 75 -15.79 9.21 17.01
CA LYS A 75 -14.46 9.55 17.56
C LYS A 75 -13.31 8.80 16.86
N ALA A 76 -13.45 8.59 15.55
CA ALA A 76 -12.56 7.81 14.72
C ALA A 76 -12.19 6.46 15.37
N SER A 77 -13.14 5.76 16.00
CA SER A 77 -12.90 4.42 16.55
C SER A 77 -12.45 3.43 15.48
N ILE A 78 -11.76 2.35 15.90
CA ILE A 78 -11.30 1.29 14.99
C ILE A 78 -12.47 0.71 14.18
N ALA A 79 -13.66 0.57 14.79
CA ALA A 79 -14.85 0.06 14.12
C ALA A 79 -15.29 0.95 12.95
N VAL A 80 -15.42 2.27 13.16
CA VAL A 80 -15.83 3.19 12.06
C VAL A 80 -14.76 3.30 10.98
N ARG A 81 -13.47 3.27 11.34
CA ARG A 81 -12.36 3.25 10.36
C ARG A 81 -12.40 2.00 9.51
N THR A 82 -12.72 0.86 10.13
CA THR A 82 -12.84 -0.42 9.45
C THR A 82 -13.93 -0.36 8.39
N THR A 83 -15.13 0.08 8.76
CA THR A 83 -16.24 0.25 7.82
C THR A 83 -15.90 1.22 6.69
N PHE A 84 -15.30 2.36 7.02
CA PHE A 84 -14.87 3.36 6.02
C PHE A 84 -13.90 2.78 4.98
N ILE A 85 -12.83 2.12 5.42
CA ILE A 85 -11.84 1.55 4.49
C ILE A 85 -12.44 0.40 3.69
N GLN A 86 -13.26 -0.45 4.31
CA GLN A 86 -13.95 -1.54 3.59
C GLN A 86 -14.88 -1.01 2.51
N GLN A 87 -15.63 0.07 2.78
CA GLN A 87 -16.47 0.73 1.76
C GLN A 87 -15.63 1.18 0.57
N LEU A 88 -14.46 1.82 0.80
CA LEU A 88 -13.55 2.19 -0.28
C LEU A 88 -13.04 0.95 -1.05
N GLN A 89 -12.68 -0.13 -0.36
CA GLN A 89 -12.19 -1.37 -0.98
C GLN A 89 -13.23 -2.11 -1.83
N THR A 90 -14.53 -1.84 -1.64
CA THR A 90 -15.60 -2.43 -2.46
C THR A 90 -15.81 -1.72 -3.81
N THR A 91 -15.31 -0.50 -3.96
CA THR A 91 -15.48 0.30 -5.17
C THR A 91 -14.76 -0.29 -6.38
N ALA A 92 -15.28 -0.02 -7.59
CA ALA A 92 -14.61 -0.43 -8.82
C ALA A 92 -13.27 0.31 -9.00
N GLU A 93 -13.21 1.57 -8.57
CA GLU A 93 -12.01 2.42 -8.62
C GLU A 93 -10.87 1.84 -7.80
N TYR A 94 -11.14 1.25 -6.64
CA TYR A 94 -10.11 0.58 -5.84
C TYR A 94 -9.42 -0.54 -6.63
N LYS A 95 -10.20 -1.36 -7.32
CA LYS A 95 -9.70 -2.49 -8.09
C LYS A 95 -8.88 -2.04 -9.30
N GLN A 96 -9.31 -0.96 -9.95
CA GLN A 96 -8.54 -0.30 -11.02
C GLN A 96 -7.23 0.29 -10.47
N ARG A 97 -7.27 0.90 -9.29
CA ARG A 97 -6.09 1.46 -8.64
C ARG A 97 -5.05 0.40 -8.30
N LEU A 98 -5.47 -0.77 -7.79
CA LEU A 98 -4.56 -1.89 -7.55
C LEU A 98 -3.78 -2.28 -8.82
N TYR A 99 -4.49 -2.45 -9.94
CA TYR A 99 -3.85 -2.79 -11.21
C TYR A 99 -2.97 -1.65 -11.73
N SER A 100 -3.40 -0.39 -11.62
CA SER A 100 -2.61 0.79 -11.99
C SER A 100 -1.30 0.87 -11.22
N ILE A 101 -1.29 0.56 -9.93
CA ILE A 101 -0.08 0.50 -9.12
C ILE A 101 0.85 -0.61 -9.64
N ALA A 102 0.33 -1.83 -9.80
CA ALA A 102 1.13 -2.95 -10.30
C ALA A 102 1.71 -2.68 -11.70
N ARG A 103 0.93 -2.05 -12.59
CA ARG A 103 1.37 -1.65 -13.93
C ARG A 103 2.46 -0.59 -13.88
N THR A 104 2.36 0.38 -12.97
CA THR A 104 3.37 1.42 -12.80
C THR A 104 4.68 0.83 -12.29
N GLN A 105 4.60 -0.07 -11.30
CA GLN A 105 5.77 -0.67 -10.67
C GLN A 105 6.47 -1.70 -11.55
N LEU A 106 5.71 -2.55 -12.24
CA LEU A 106 6.28 -3.71 -12.95
C LEU A 106 6.45 -3.46 -14.45
N LEU A 107 5.60 -2.60 -15.04
CA LEU A 107 5.50 -2.46 -16.49
C LEU A 107 5.73 -1.03 -16.99
N ASN A 108 6.38 -0.18 -16.18
CA ASN A 108 6.68 1.23 -16.51
C ASN A 108 5.47 2.03 -17.03
N ASN A 109 4.27 1.68 -16.56
CA ASN A 109 3.01 2.32 -16.98
C ASN A 109 2.78 2.31 -18.50
N PHE A 110 3.13 1.21 -19.18
CA PHE A 110 2.89 1.03 -20.61
C PHE A 110 1.42 1.33 -21.04
N ASP A 111 1.22 1.70 -22.30
CA ASP A 111 -0.11 1.98 -22.85
C ASP A 111 -0.85 0.69 -23.22
N THR A 112 -2.12 0.60 -22.80
CA THR A 112 -3.06 -0.45 -23.25
C THR A 112 -3.17 -0.57 -24.76
N THR A 113 -2.95 0.53 -25.50
CA THR A 113 -2.90 0.53 -26.97
C THR A 113 -1.77 -0.34 -27.50
N ASP A 114 -0.61 -0.35 -26.84
CA ASP A 114 0.55 -1.15 -27.25
C ASP A 114 0.29 -2.64 -27.05
N ILE A 115 -0.34 -3.05 -25.94
CA ILE A 115 -0.77 -4.45 -25.78
C ILE A 115 -1.71 -4.83 -26.92
N GLU A 116 -2.71 -3.99 -27.20
CA GLU A 116 -3.70 -4.31 -28.23
C GLU A 116 -3.06 -4.39 -29.62
N GLY A 117 -2.08 -3.52 -29.90
CA GLY A 117 -1.28 -3.57 -31.13
C GLY A 117 -0.51 -4.89 -31.27
N LEU A 118 0.25 -5.29 -30.24
CA LEU A 118 0.99 -6.56 -30.26
C LEU A 118 0.05 -7.77 -30.34
N ARG A 119 -1.04 -7.77 -29.57
CA ARG A 119 -2.03 -8.86 -29.58
C ARG A 119 -2.64 -9.05 -30.97
N LYS A 120 -2.96 -7.95 -31.67
CA LYS A 120 -3.43 -8.01 -33.06
C LYS A 120 -2.36 -8.54 -34.00
N SER A 121 -1.11 -8.09 -33.86
CA SER A 121 0.02 -8.60 -34.66
C SER A 121 0.18 -10.11 -34.48
N ASP A 122 0.21 -10.60 -33.24
CA ASP A 122 0.29 -12.04 -32.94
C ASP A 122 -0.91 -12.80 -33.54
N SER A 123 -2.12 -12.25 -33.47
CA SER A 123 -3.32 -12.87 -34.05
C SER A 123 -3.25 -13.02 -35.58
N ILE A 124 -2.59 -12.07 -36.27
CA ILE A 124 -2.36 -12.13 -37.72
C ILE A 124 -1.29 -13.19 -38.02
N GLN A 125 -0.20 -13.20 -37.25
CA GLN A 125 0.89 -14.16 -37.44
C GLN A 125 0.45 -15.62 -37.20
N LEU A 126 -0.50 -15.85 -36.29
CA LEU A 126 -1.08 -17.18 -36.06
C LEU A 126 -1.86 -17.74 -37.26
N GLN A 127 -2.31 -16.88 -38.18
CA GLN A 127 -3.00 -17.28 -39.41
C GLN A 127 -2.01 -17.54 -40.57
N ASP A 128 -0.76 -17.13 -40.42
CA ASP A 128 0.28 -17.31 -41.44
C ASP A 128 0.83 -18.75 -41.41
N THR A 129 0.50 -19.51 -42.44
CA THR A 129 0.94 -20.90 -42.60
C THR A 129 2.47 -21.07 -42.71
N THR A 130 3.20 -20.01 -43.04
CA THR A 130 4.67 -20.01 -43.12
C THR A 130 5.33 -20.01 -41.73
N LYS A 131 4.60 -19.63 -40.67
CA LYS A 131 5.10 -19.51 -39.30
C LYS A 131 4.85 -20.75 -38.43
N ARG A 132 4.47 -21.88 -39.02
CA ARG A 132 4.17 -23.13 -38.27
C ARG A 132 5.27 -23.57 -37.30
N ALA A 133 6.55 -23.35 -37.64
CA ALA A 133 7.67 -23.73 -36.78
C ALA A 133 7.72 -23.00 -35.44
N ILE A 134 7.21 -21.76 -35.37
CA ILE A 134 7.21 -20.91 -34.17
C ILE A 134 5.80 -20.68 -33.62
N TRP A 135 4.80 -21.39 -34.16
CA TRP A 135 3.39 -21.19 -33.85
C TRP A 135 3.10 -21.26 -32.35
N PHE A 136 3.69 -22.23 -31.64
CA PHE A 136 3.50 -22.39 -30.19
C PHE A 136 4.00 -21.20 -29.38
N ALA A 137 5.12 -20.58 -29.78
CA ALA A 137 5.66 -19.41 -29.09
C ALA A 137 4.79 -18.17 -29.30
N ILE A 138 4.27 -17.98 -30.52
CA ILE A 138 3.34 -16.89 -30.84
C ILE A 138 2.02 -17.08 -30.07
N GLN A 139 1.51 -18.31 -30.01
CA GLN A 139 0.28 -18.63 -29.27
C GLN A 139 0.43 -18.33 -27.77
N GLU A 140 1.56 -18.69 -27.16
CA GLU A 140 1.85 -18.38 -25.76
C GLU A 140 1.92 -16.86 -25.51
N SER A 141 2.60 -16.12 -26.39
CA SER A 141 2.64 -14.65 -26.35
C SER A 141 1.24 -14.06 -26.39
N TYR A 142 0.42 -14.49 -27.36
CA TYR A 142 -0.96 -14.05 -27.51
C TYR A 142 -1.80 -14.32 -26.25
N ASP A 143 -1.73 -15.52 -25.70
CA ASP A 143 -2.48 -15.90 -24.50
C ASP A 143 -2.04 -15.09 -23.27
N ASN A 144 -0.75 -14.78 -23.16
CA ASN A 144 -0.23 -13.92 -22.10
C ASN A 144 -0.76 -12.47 -22.22
N LEU A 145 -0.80 -11.92 -23.43
CA LEU A 145 -1.36 -10.59 -23.69
C LEU A 145 -2.87 -10.53 -23.39
N VAL A 146 -3.62 -11.57 -23.78
CA VAL A 146 -5.04 -11.70 -23.44
C VAL A 146 -5.25 -11.78 -21.92
N ASN A 147 -4.42 -12.56 -21.23
CA ASN A 147 -4.49 -12.70 -19.78
C ASN A 147 -4.15 -11.40 -19.04
N LEU A 148 -3.24 -10.58 -19.59
CA LEU A 148 -2.89 -9.26 -19.08
C LEU A 148 -4.05 -8.26 -19.27
N GLN A 149 -4.69 -8.24 -20.44
CA GLN A 149 -5.86 -7.39 -20.70
C GLN A 149 -7.07 -7.74 -19.85
N ARG A 150 -7.22 -9.01 -19.45
CA ARG A 150 -8.34 -9.46 -18.62
C ARG A 150 -8.21 -9.12 -17.13
N ILE A 151 -7.04 -8.66 -16.67
CA ILE A 151 -6.79 -8.37 -15.26
C ILE A 151 -7.81 -7.38 -14.67
N PRO A 152 -8.07 -6.20 -15.27
CA PRO A 152 -9.01 -5.24 -14.69
C PRO A 152 -10.42 -5.83 -14.50
N THR A 153 -10.92 -6.56 -15.49
CA THR A 153 -12.25 -7.20 -15.45
C THR A 153 -12.29 -8.33 -14.42
N GLN A 154 -11.25 -9.14 -14.30
CA GLN A 154 -11.20 -10.24 -13.33
C GLN A 154 -11.03 -9.75 -11.89
N LEU A 155 -10.29 -8.66 -11.68
CA LEU A 155 -10.25 -7.96 -10.40
C LEU A 155 -11.63 -7.39 -10.06
N ALA A 156 -12.31 -6.72 -11.02
CA ALA A 156 -13.66 -6.20 -10.86
C ALA A 156 -14.65 -7.28 -10.38
N ASN A 157 -14.50 -8.52 -10.87
CA ASN A 157 -15.32 -9.66 -10.47
C ASN A 157 -14.79 -10.44 -9.25
N SER A 158 -13.70 -9.99 -8.63
CA SER A 158 -13.04 -10.63 -7.48
C SER A 158 -12.62 -12.09 -7.72
N THR A 159 -12.32 -12.47 -8.96
CA THR A 159 -11.89 -13.83 -9.32
C THR A 159 -10.36 -13.99 -9.39
N LEU A 160 -9.63 -12.88 -9.25
CA LEU A 160 -8.18 -12.83 -9.38
C LEU A 160 -7.52 -12.49 -8.04
N ASN A 161 -6.56 -13.31 -7.64
CA ASN A 161 -5.73 -13.06 -6.46
C ASN A 161 -4.55 -12.12 -6.78
N MET A 162 -4.01 -11.45 -5.76
CA MET A 162 -2.86 -10.54 -5.91
C MET A 162 -1.63 -11.24 -6.51
N GLN A 163 -1.34 -12.46 -6.07
CA GLN A 163 -0.24 -13.28 -6.59
C GLN A 163 -0.37 -13.55 -8.09
N GLU A 164 -1.58 -13.87 -8.54
CA GLU A 164 -1.84 -14.16 -9.96
C GLU A 164 -1.80 -12.89 -10.81
N MET A 165 -2.26 -11.76 -10.27
CA MET A 165 -2.09 -10.45 -10.90
C MET A 165 -0.60 -10.14 -11.12
N HIS A 166 0.22 -10.23 -10.07
CA HIS A 166 1.66 -10.00 -10.17
C HIS A 166 2.34 -10.98 -11.12
N ARG A 167 1.96 -12.27 -11.08
CA ARG A 167 2.47 -13.28 -12.01
C ARG A 167 2.22 -12.89 -13.46
N ARG A 168 1.01 -12.45 -13.81
CA ARG A 168 0.66 -12.03 -15.18
C ARG A 168 1.35 -10.73 -15.59
N CYS A 169 1.52 -9.79 -14.65
CA CYS A 169 2.30 -8.58 -14.88
C CYS A 169 3.78 -8.86 -15.15
N CYS A 170 4.35 -9.93 -14.62
CA CYS A 170 5.74 -10.32 -14.93
C CYS A 170 5.85 -11.30 -16.10
N PHE A 171 4.79 -12.04 -16.42
CA PHE A 171 4.78 -13.06 -17.48
C PHE A 171 4.27 -12.51 -18.81
N ASN A 172 5.02 -11.60 -19.40
CA ASN A 172 4.73 -11.03 -20.72
C ASN A 172 5.98 -10.44 -21.38
N VAL A 173 5.88 -10.16 -22.68
CA VAL A 173 6.97 -9.62 -23.51
C VAL A 173 7.41 -8.21 -23.09
N PHE A 174 6.53 -7.41 -22.50
CA PHE A 174 6.87 -6.05 -22.07
C PHE A 174 7.79 -6.07 -20.85
N TYR A 175 7.48 -6.91 -19.85
CA TYR A 175 8.33 -7.09 -18.68
C TYR A 175 9.71 -7.62 -19.08
N ASP A 176 9.78 -8.50 -20.08
CA ASP A 176 11.05 -9.00 -20.62
C ASP A 176 11.83 -7.92 -21.37
N GLY A 177 11.13 -7.09 -22.15
CA GLY A 177 11.73 -5.95 -22.83
C GLY A 177 12.31 -4.91 -21.85
N ILE A 178 11.64 -4.68 -20.72
CA ILE A 178 12.13 -3.77 -19.67
C ILE A 178 13.38 -4.34 -19.00
N ASN A 179 13.35 -5.61 -18.62
CA ASN A 179 14.42 -6.20 -17.83
C ASN A 179 15.59 -6.69 -18.69
N MET A 180 15.44 -6.88 -20.00
CA MET A 180 16.52 -7.24 -20.94
C MET A 180 17.38 -8.43 -20.46
N GLY A 181 16.96 -9.63 -20.81
CA GLY A 181 17.69 -10.87 -20.56
C GLY A 181 17.30 -11.58 -19.26
N THR A 182 17.57 -12.88 -19.20
CA THR A 182 17.11 -13.78 -18.14
C THR A 182 17.64 -13.39 -16.75
N GLN A 183 18.93 -13.02 -16.65
CA GLN A 183 19.54 -12.64 -15.39
C GLN A 183 18.85 -11.42 -14.75
N ASN A 184 18.68 -10.36 -15.54
CA ASN A 184 18.03 -9.14 -15.05
C ASN A 184 16.55 -9.39 -14.72
N PHE A 185 15.85 -10.24 -15.50
CA PHE A 185 14.50 -10.67 -15.17
C PHE A 185 14.43 -11.32 -13.78
N VAL A 186 15.28 -12.31 -13.50
CA VAL A 186 15.33 -13.00 -12.19
C VAL A 186 15.62 -11.99 -11.08
N THR A 187 16.63 -11.14 -11.30
CA THR A 187 17.05 -10.12 -10.33
C THR A 187 15.92 -9.14 -10.02
N SER A 188 15.22 -8.66 -11.05
CA SER A 188 14.10 -7.71 -10.95
C SER A 188 12.91 -8.30 -10.21
N VAL A 189 12.59 -9.58 -10.43
CA VAL A 189 11.53 -10.27 -9.69
C VAL A 189 11.88 -10.35 -8.20
N PHE A 190 13.13 -10.68 -7.86
CA PHE A 190 13.56 -10.72 -6.46
C PHE A 190 13.55 -9.33 -5.81
N ASP A 191 14.00 -8.30 -6.51
CA ASP A 191 14.02 -6.94 -5.98
C ASP A 191 12.59 -6.41 -5.74
N HIS A 192 11.71 -6.51 -6.74
CA HIS A 192 10.34 -6.00 -6.65
C HIS A 192 9.49 -6.71 -5.58
N PHE A 193 9.65 -8.03 -5.42
CA PHE A 193 8.76 -8.80 -4.54
C PHE A 193 9.38 -9.20 -3.21
N MET A 194 10.72 -9.26 -3.09
CA MET A 194 11.41 -9.67 -1.86
C MET A 194 12.31 -8.57 -1.29
N PHE A 195 12.46 -7.42 -1.97
CA PHE A 195 13.32 -6.30 -1.53
C PHE A 195 14.76 -6.71 -1.24
N ARG A 196 15.28 -7.68 -2.00
CA ARG A 196 16.66 -8.16 -1.87
C ARG A 196 17.21 -8.65 -3.20
N TYR A 197 18.53 -8.69 -3.28
CA TYR A 197 19.22 -9.41 -4.35
C TYR A 197 19.12 -10.94 -4.13
N PRO A 198 18.97 -11.75 -5.19
CA PRO A 198 19.03 -13.21 -5.08
C PRO A 198 20.43 -13.67 -4.65
N SER A 199 20.53 -14.77 -3.89
CA SER A 199 21.83 -15.42 -3.65
C SER A 199 22.39 -15.99 -4.95
N ASN A 200 23.70 -16.29 -4.99
CA ASN A 200 24.34 -16.85 -6.18
C ASN A 200 23.67 -18.15 -6.67
N ASP A 201 23.24 -19.01 -5.75
CA ASP A 201 22.54 -20.25 -6.09
C ASP A 201 21.11 -19.98 -6.59
N GLU A 202 20.37 -19.06 -5.96
CA GLU A 202 19.04 -18.66 -6.43
C GLU A 202 19.09 -18.01 -7.81
N LEU A 203 20.11 -17.19 -8.07
CA LEU A 203 20.30 -16.53 -9.35
C LEU A 203 20.61 -17.56 -10.44
N LYS A 204 21.59 -18.44 -10.20
CA LYS A 204 21.97 -19.50 -11.14
C LYS A 204 20.80 -20.44 -11.44
N ASN A 205 20.16 -20.97 -10.40
CA ASN A 205 19.02 -21.88 -10.56
C ASN A 205 17.82 -21.17 -11.20
N GLY A 206 17.60 -19.89 -10.90
CA GLY A 206 16.55 -19.07 -11.50
C GLY A 206 16.77 -18.85 -12.99
N ILE A 207 18.00 -18.52 -13.41
CA ILE A 207 18.35 -18.33 -14.82
C ILE A 207 18.12 -19.63 -15.59
N GLU A 208 18.72 -20.72 -15.11
CA GLU A 208 18.61 -22.03 -15.76
C GLU A 208 17.14 -22.51 -15.82
N MET A 209 16.32 -22.21 -14.81
CA MET A 209 14.88 -22.55 -14.81
C MET A 209 14.07 -21.75 -15.83
N VAL A 210 14.34 -20.44 -15.95
CA VAL A 210 13.66 -19.58 -16.93
C VAL A 210 14.05 -19.98 -18.35
N ASP A 211 15.30 -20.40 -18.56
CA ASP A 211 15.82 -20.90 -19.84
C ASP A 211 15.36 -22.34 -20.16
N GLY A 212 14.52 -22.95 -19.31
CA GLY A 212 13.87 -24.23 -19.59
C GLY A 212 14.56 -25.47 -18.99
N GLN A 213 15.61 -25.29 -18.19
CA GLN A 213 16.29 -26.39 -17.51
C GLN A 213 15.56 -26.77 -16.23
N SER A 214 15.56 -28.06 -15.91
CA SER A 214 15.02 -28.53 -14.63
C SER A 214 15.97 -28.13 -13.49
N ARG A 215 15.48 -27.29 -12.58
CA ARG A 215 16.21 -26.82 -11.39
C ARG A 215 15.28 -26.74 -10.19
N SER A 216 15.88 -26.59 -9.01
CA SER A 216 15.13 -26.28 -7.79
C SER A 216 15.39 -24.84 -7.37
N LEU A 217 14.32 -24.11 -7.08
CA LEU A 217 14.35 -22.77 -6.51
C LEU A 217 13.48 -22.77 -5.25
N LEU A 218 14.00 -22.25 -4.13
CA LEU A 218 13.28 -22.20 -2.85
C LEU A 218 12.68 -23.57 -2.44
N PHE A 219 13.45 -24.64 -2.64
CA PHE A 219 13.08 -26.04 -2.37
C PHE A 219 11.91 -26.59 -3.21
N LYS A 220 11.53 -25.91 -4.30
CA LYS A 220 10.52 -26.39 -5.27
C LYS A 220 11.18 -26.62 -6.62
N GLY A 221 10.83 -27.72 -7.29
CA GLY A 221 11.30 -28.01 -8.64
C GLY A 221 10.49 -27.24 -9.69
N GLY A 222 11.15 -26.80 -10.75
CA GLY A 222 10.53 -26.13 -11.89
C GLY A 222 11.37 -26.29 -13.14
N LYS A 223 10.75 -26.06 -14.31
CA LYS A 223 11.42 -26.20 -15.62
C LYS A 223 11.04 -25.11 -16.62
N SER A 224 10.34 -24.07 -16.17
CA SER A 224 9.87 -23.02 -17.04
C SER A 224 9.83 -21.68 -16.31
N LYS A 225 9.81 -20.60 -17.10
CA LYS A 225 9.58 -19.25 -16.59
C LYS A 225 8.26 -19.11 -15.80
N LYS A 226 7.21 -19.83 -16.21
CA LYS A 226 5.94 -19.89 -15.49
C LYS A 226 6.10 -20.55 -14.13
N ASP A 227 6.84 -21.65 -14.06
CA ASP A 227 7.13 -22.33 -12.79
C ASP A 227 7.95 -21.44 -11.87
N PHE A 228 8.98 -20.76 -12.40
CA PHE A 228 9.79 -19.79 -11.66
C PHE A 228 8.91 -18.74 -10.97
N LEU A 229 8.06 -18.06 -11.72
CA LEU A 229 7.16 -17.05 -11.15
C LEU A 229 6.17 -17.67 -10.15
N THR A 230 5.65 -18.87 -10.44
CA THR A 230 4.72 -19.55 -9.52
C THR A 230 5.39 -19.90 -8.19
N ILE A 231 6.63 -20.37 -8.22
CA ILE A 231 7.43 -20.69 -7.03
C ILE A 231 7.70 -19.43 -6.22
N VAL A 232 8.13 -18.35 -6.88
CA VAL A 232 8.42 -17.07 -6.21
C VAL A 232 7.17 -16.48 -5.56
N MET A 233 6.06 -16.38 -6.28
CA MET A 233 4.81 -15.77 -5.79
C MET A 233 4.15 -16.60 -4.67
N ALA A 234 4.43 -17.89 -4.60
CA ALA A 234 3.94 -18.79 -3.56
C ALA A 234 4.91 -18.93 -2.35
N SER A 235 6.04 -18.22 -2.35
CA SER A 235 7.03 -18.31 -1.28
C SER A 235 6.68 -17.44 -0.07
N ASN A 236 7.10 -17.83 1.14
CA ASN A 236 6.91 -17.01 2.34
C ASN A 236 7.56 -15.63 2.22
N ASN A 237 8.69 -15.56 1.51
CA ASN A 237 9.41 -14.31 1.24
C ASN A 237 8.56 -13.33 0.42
N TYR A 238 7.72 -13.83 -0.50
CA TYR A 238 6.79 -12.98 -1.23
C TYR A 238 5.76 -12.33 -0.29
N PHE A 239 5.16 -13.11 0.62
CA PHE A 239 4.19 -12.56 1.57
C PHE A 239 4.83 -11.53 2.50
N GLU A 240 6.05 -11.79 2.98
CA GLU A 240 6.83 -10.83 3.76
C GLU A 240 7.12 -9.56 2.96
N GLY A 241 7.53 -9.69 1.70
CA GLY A 241 7.76 -8.56 0.82
C GLY A 241 6.51 -7.72 0.58
N GLN A 242 5.34 -8.33 0.39
CA GLN A 242 4.07 -7.60 0.28
C GLN A 242 3.77 -6.78 1.54
N VAL A 243 4.02 -7.34 2.73
CA VAL A 243 3.86 -6.59 3.99
C VAL A 243 4.83 -5.40 4.04
N ARG A 244 6.10 -5.60 3.66
CA ARG A 244 7.11 -4.51 3.62
C ARG A 244 6.69 -3.41 2.65
N ASP A 245 6.22 -3.77 1.46
CA ASP A 245 5.74 -2.82 0.45
C ASP A 245 4.58 -1.98 1.00
N LEU A 246 3.57 -2.60 1.62
CA LEU A 246 2.41 -1.87 2.14
C LEU A 246 2.78 -0.93 3.28
N ILE A 247 3.65 -1.35 4.19
CA ILE A 247 4.12 -0.48 5.28
C ILE A 247 4.91 0.70 4.72
N LYS A 248 5.84 0.47 3.78
CA LYS A 248 6.59 1.55 3.12
C LYS A 248 5.66 2.52 2.38
N ARG A 249 4.64 1.98 1.71
CA ARG A 249 3.69 2.77 0.91
C ARG A 249 2.75 3.62 1.76
N TYR A 250 2.23 3.10 2.86
CA TYR A 250 1.18 3.78 3.64
C TYR A 250 1.69 4.49 4.89
N LEU A 251 2.75 3.97 5.51
CA LEU A 251 3.36 4.51 6.73
C LEU A 251 4.69 5.23 6.46
N TYR A 252 5.24 5.15 5.25
CA TYR A 252 6.49 5.82 4.85
C TYR A 252 7.69 5.48 5.74
N ARG A 253 7.72 4.26 6.29
CA ARG A 253 8.82 3.72 7.10
C ARG A 253 9.07 2.25 6.81
N ASN A 254 10.13 1.71 7.39
CA ASN A 254 10.35 0.26 7.38
C ASN A 254 9.50 -0.44 8.46
N ALA A 255 9.10 -1.67 8.16
CA ALA A 255 8.41 -2.55 9.11
C ALA A 255 9.35 -2.95 10.24
N THR A 256 8.84 -2.98 11.48
CA THR A 256 9.58 -3.58 12.60
C THR A 256 9.52 -5.11 12.51
N THR A 257 10.47 -5.80 13.13
CA THR A 257 10.54 -7.28 13.10
C THR A 257 9.25 -7.94 13.62
N VAL A 258 8.64 -7.36 14.66
CA VAL A 258 7.40 -7.89 15.27
C VAL A 258 6.20 -7.71 14.35
N GLU A 259 6.03 -6.50 13.79
CA GLU A 259 4.94 -6.22 12.83
C GLU A 259 5.06 -7.11 11.60
N LEU A 260 6.27 -7.25 11.09
CA LEU A 260 6.53 -8.04 9.91
C LEU A 260 6.17 -9.52 10.12
N SER A 261 6.62 -10.11 11.23
CA SER A 261 6.30 -11.51 11.56
C SER A 261 4.79 -11.72 11.73
N THR A 262 4.13 -10.82 12.46
CA THR A 262 2.70 -10.92 12.78
C THR A 262 1.82 -10.77 11.53
N LEU A 263 2.06 -9.71 10.75
CA LEU A 263 1.27 -9.42 9.54
C LEU A 263 1.54 -10.45 8.43
N THR A 264 2.76 -10.96 8.32
CA THR A 264 3.07 -12.02 7.35
C THR A 264 2.32 -13.31 7.69
N GLN A 265 2.27 -13.71 8.97
CA GLN A 265 1.50 -14.87 9.39
C GLN A 265 -0.01 -14.71 9.16
N GLN A 266 -0.56 -13.52 9.44
CA GLN A 266 -1.96 -13.21 9.13
C GLN A 266 -2.23 -13.29 7.63
N TYR A 267 -1.31 -12.79 6.80
CA TYR A 267 -1.48 -12.81 5.35
C TYR A 267 -1.33 -14.24 4.78
N LEU A 268 -0.40 -15.03 5.28
CA LEU A 268 -0.24 -16.45 4.90
C LEU A 268 -1.50 -17.27 5.18
N THR A 269 -2.15 -17.01 6.33
CA THR A 269 -3.34 -17.77 6.74
C THR A 269 -4.59 -17.34 5.97
N SER A 270 -4.77 -16.03 5.76
CA SER A 270 -5.98 -15.49 5.13
C SER A 270 -5.92 -15.44 3.60
N ASN A 271 -4.70 -15.39 3.03
CA ASN A 271 -4.42 -15.05 1.64
C ASN A 271 -5.19 -13.81 1.12
N ASN A 272 -5.57 -12.91 2.02
CA ASN A 272 -6.41 -11.77 1.71
C ASN A 272 -5.61 -10.46 1.79
N TYR A 273 -5.23 -9.95 0.62
CA TYR A 273 -4.48 -8.70 0.49
C TYR A 273 -5.29 -7.48 0.98
N GLN A 274 -6.61 -7.45 0.74
CA GLN A 274 -7.46 -6.35 1.21
C GLN A 274 -7.50 -6.30 2.74
N GLN A 275 -7.54 -7.46 3.39
CA GLN A 275 -7.52 -7.54 4.85
C GLN A 275 -6.18 -7.05 5.42
N LEU A 276 -5.05 -7.43 4.80
CA LEU A 276 -3.74 -6.92 5.20
C LEU A 276 -3.66 -5.40 5.06
N GLN A 277 -4.10 -4.86 3.93
CA GLN A 277 -4.16 -3.42 3.69
C GLN A 277 -5.06 -2.72 4.71
N LEU A 278 -6.23 -3.29 5.02
CA LEU A 278 -7.18 -2.77 5.99
C LEU A 278 -6.54 -2.61 7.37
N THR A 279 -5.84 -3.65 7.88
CA THR A 279 -5.16 -3.60 9.19
C THR A 279 -4.18 -2.43 9.30
N ILE A 280 -3.46 -2.13 8.21
CA ILE A 280 -2.50 -1.02 8.19
C ILE A 280 -3.24 0.34 8.18
N LEU A 281 -4.28 0.47 7.36
CA LEU A 281 -4.98 1.74 7.15
C LEU A 281 -5.86 2.17 8.34
N ILE A 282 -6.32 1.24 9.17
CA ILE A 282 -7.09 1.57 10.39
C ILE A 282 -6.20 1.94 11.58
N SER A 283 -4.89 1.68 11.50
CA SER A 283 -3.93 1.92 12.58
C SER A 283 -3.89 3.39 12.99
N ASN A 284 -3.66 3.66 14.29
CA ASN A 284 -3.52 5.03 14.78
C ASN A 284 -2.39 5.78 14.09
N GLU A 285 -1.29 5.10 13.77
CA GLU A 285 -0.17 5.67 13.04
C GLU A 285 -0.58 6.18 11.64
N TYR A 286 -1.34 5.38 10.89
CA TYR A 286 -1.80 5.81 9.57
C TYR A 286 -2.73 7.03 9.63
N VAL A 287 -3.62 7.06 10.64
CA VAL A 287 -4.58 8.15 10.88
C VAL A 287 -3.89 9.40 11.45
N GLY A 288 -2.72 9.24 12.06
CA GLY A 288 -1.97 10.33 12.71
C GLY A 288 -2.40 10.60 14.15
N ILE A 289 -3.13 9.68 14.78
CA ILE A 289 -3.49 9.76 16.21
C ILE A 289 -2.29 9.26 17.01
N LYS A 290 -1.82 10.09 17.96
CA LYS A 290 -0.78 9.74 18.92
C LYS A 290 -1.40 9.19 20.20
#